data_AF-A0A7C5MI70-F1
#
_entry.id   AF-A0A7C5MI70-F1
#
_cell.length_a   1.000
_cell.length_b   1.000
_cell.length_c   1.000
_cell.angle_alpha   90.00
_cell.angle_beta   90.00
_cell.angle_gamma   90.00
#
_symmetry.space_group_name_H-M   'P 1'
#
loop_
_entity.id
_entity.type
_entity.pdbx_description
1 polymer ?
#
loop_
_entity_poly.entity_id
_entity_poly.type
_entity_poly.pdbx_seq_one_letter_code
_entity_poly.pdbx_strand_id
1 'polypeptide(L)'
;MSRTIELMKDKFTLISSLHTNSLELAVASEESGADAVELHLNIEDAASAIRFGGIDIEENSVREVIGSVKVPVGVWIGDMPMVSKEEWEKIVGSGVDYVKMLAHHMP
;
A
#
# COMPACT_ATOMS: atom_id res chain seq x y z
N MET A 1 12.17 14.70 4.54
CA MET A 1 12.28 14.28 3.12
C MET A 1 11.53 12.96 2.98
N SER A 2 10.87 12.67 1.86
CA SER A 2 10.13 11.40 1.69
C SER A 2 11.11 10.22 1.66
N ARG A 3 10.87 9.19 2.50
CA ARG A 3 11.70 7.97 2.59
C ARG A 3 11.80 7.25 1.24
N THR A 4 10.69 7.21 0.50
CA THR A 4 10.62 6.59 -0.83
C THR A 4 11.49 7.32 -1.86
N ILE A 5 11.48 8.66 -1.87
CA ILE A 5 12.31 9.44 -2.80
C ILE A 5 13.80 9.23 -2.50
N GLU A 6 14.18 9.14 -1.23
CA GLU A 6 15.57 8.89 -0.83
C GLU A 6 16.04 7.50 -1.30
N LEU A 7 15.22 6.47 -1.11
CA LEU A 7 15.50 5.10 -1.56
C LEU A 7 15.72 4.99 -3.08
N MET A 8 14.91 5.69 -3.88
CA MET A 8 14.93 5.60 -5.35
C MET A 8 16.07 6.37 -6.01
N LYS A 9 16.77 7.25 -5.28
CA LYS A 9 17.86 8.06 -5.86
C LYS A 9 19.15 7.28 -6.05
N ASP A 10 19.47 6.42 -5.08
CA ASP A 10 20.83 5.88 -4.94
C ASP A 10 20.96 4.43 -5.42
N LYS A 11 19.85 3.74 -5.65
CA LYS A 11 19.85 2.34 -6.11
C LYS A 11 18.58 1.94 -6.85
N PHE A 12 18.66 0.81 -7.55
CA PHE A 12 17.50 0.10 -8.06
C PHE A 12 16.66 -0.40 -6.87
N THR A 13 15.44 0.12 -6.72
CA THR A 13 14.54 -0.17 -5.60
C THR A 13 13.62 -1.35 -5.90
N LEU A 14 13.60 -2.36 -5.03
CA LEU A 14 12.65 -3.47 -5.11
C LEU A 14 11.41 -3.19 -4.24
N ILE A 15 10.26 -3.01 -4.87
CA ILE A 15 8.98 -2.85 -4.17
C ILE A 15 8.22 -4.18 -4.23
N SER A 16 7.92 -4.77 -3.06
CA SER A 16 7.12 -5.99 -2.96
C SER A 16 5.64 -5.64 -2.89
N SER A 17 4.91 -5.89 -3.97
CA SER A 17 3.45 -5.78 -4.00
C SER A 17 2.83 -7.04 -3.41
N LEU A 18 2.19 -6.90 -2.25
CA LEU A 18 1.75 -8.06 -1.48
C LEU A 18 0.54 -8.74 -2.11
N HIS A 19 0.50 -10.06 -2.03
CA HIS A 19 -0.65 -10.84 -2.50
C HIS A 19 -1.90 -10.65 -1.64
N THR A 20 -1.71 -10.40 -0.34
CA THR A 20 -2.74 -9.99 0.61
C THR A 20 -2.15 -8.94 1.56
N ASN A 21 -2.99 -8.08 2.15
CA ASN A 21 -2.54 -7.10 3.15
C ASN A 21 -2.28 -7.77 4.50
N SER A 22 -1.37 -8.74 4.56
CA SER A 22 -1.06 -9.45 5.80
C SER A 22 0.27 -8.97 6.39
N LEU A 23 0.29 -8.84 7.71
CA LEU A 23 1.50 -8.54 8.47
C LEU A 23 2.63 -9.56 8.18
N GLU A 24 2.27 -10.84 8.13
CA GLU A 24 3.22 -11.93 7.85
C GLU A 24 3.93 -11.74 6.51
N LEU A 25 3.20 -11.42 5.44
CA LEU A 25 3.80 -11.22 4.12
C LEU A 25 4.63 -9.94 4.05
N ALA A 26 4.22 -8.89 4.76
CA ALA A 26 4.99 -7.65 4.82
C ALA A 26 6.34 -7.87 5.50
N VAL A 27 6.36 -8.53 6.66
CA VAL A 27 7.59 -8.88 7.39
C VAL A 27 8.46 -9.81 6.55
N ALA A 28 7.89 -10.87 5.98
CA ALA A 28 8.63 -11.80 5.13
C ALA A 28 9.24 -11.11 3.90
N SER A 29 8.53 -10.15 3.30
CA SER A 29 9.05 -9.34 2.18
C SER A 29 10.23 -8.49 2.59
N GLU A 30 10.13 -7.78 3.73
CA GLU A 30 11.24 -6.99 4.28
C GLU A 30 12.46 -7.86 4.60
N GLU A 31 12.27 -8.98 5.30
CA GLU A 31 13.34 -9.93 5.65
C GLU A 31 14.01 -10.54 4.42
N SER A 32 13.27 -10.68 3.31
CA SER A 32 13.77 -11.16 2.03
C SER A 32 14.48 -10.08 1.19
N GLY A 33 14.57 -8.84 1.71
CA GLY A 33 15.31 -7.75 1.07
C GLY A 33 14.48 -6.84 0.17
N ALA A 34 13.15 -6.81 0.32
CA ALA A 34 12.34 -5.76 -0.28
C ALA A 34 12.73 -4.40 0.32
N ASP A 35 12.84 -3.38 -0.54
CA ASP A 35 13.18 -2.02 -0.13
C ASP A 35 11.95 -1.21 0.30
N ALA A 36 10.77 -1.65 -0.12
CA ALA A 36 9.47 -1.15 0.27
C ALA A 36 8.41 -2.25 0.06
N VAL A 37 7.27 -2.12 0.73
CA VAL A 37 6.10 -2.98 0.52
C VAL A 37 4.93 -2.14 -0.01
N GLU A 38 4.07 -2.75 -0.83
CA GLU A 38 2.87 -2.13 -1.39
C GLU A 38 1.63 -2.95 -0.99
N LEU A 39 0.71 -2.30 -0.28
CA LEU A 39 -0.61 -2.79 0.09
C LEU A 39 -1.64 -2.42 -0.98
N HIS A 40 -2.84 -3.00 -0.91
CA HIS A 40 -3.88 -2.87 -1.93
C HIS A 40 -5.20 -2.44 -1.29
N LEU A 41 -5.90 -1.50 -1.93
CA LEU A 41 -7.24 -1.04 -1.54
C LEU A 41 -8.14 -0.93 -2.76
N ASN A 42 -9.44 -1.17 -2.60
CA ASN A 42 -10.46 -0.93 -3.64
C ASN A 42 -10.15 -1.65 -4.97
N ILE A 43 -9.61 -2.87 -4.87
CA ILE A 43 -9.22 -3.69 -6.03
C ILE A 43 -10.09 -4.94 -6.03
N GLU A 44 -10.71 -5.20 -7.18
CA GLU A 44 -11.33 -6.47 -7.50
C GLU A 44 -10.71 -7.00 -8.79
N ASP A 45 -9.97 -8.10 -8.69
CA ASP A 45 -9.44 -8.80 -9.86
C ASP A 45 -10.25 -10.07 -10.12
N ALA A 46 -11.11 -9.99 -11.13
CA ALA A 46 -11.97 -11.09 -11.54
C ALA A 46 -11.20 -12.33 -12.01
N ALA A 47 -9.95 -12.18 -12.46
CA ALA A 47 -9.13 -13.30 -12.95
C ALA A 47 -8.43 -14.06 -11.81
N SER A 48 -8.06 -13.36 -10.73
CA SER A 48 -7.35 -13.96 -9.59
C SER A 48 -8.24 -14.27 -8.39
N ALA A 49 -9.52 -13.87 -8.42
CA ALA A 49 -10.45 -13.96 -7.30
C ALA A 49 -9.99 -13.23 -6.03
N ILE A 50 -9.00 -12.34 -6.15
CA ILE A 50 -8.53 -11.50 -5.06
C ILE A 50 -9.41 -10.26 -4.99
N ARG A 51 -9.84 -9.92 -3.77
CA ARG A 51 -10.61 -8.72 -3.47
C ARG A 51 -10.01 -8.02 -2.27
N PHE A 52 -9.77 -6.72 -2.43
CA PHE A 52 -9.31 -5.84 -1.37
C PHE A 52 -10.41 -4.83 -1.04
N GLY A 53 -10.67 -4.67 0.26
CA GLY A 53 -11.66 -3.71 0.72
C GLY A 53 -11.21 -2.26 0.57
N GLY A 54 -12.11 -1.34 0.95
CA GLY A 54 -11.74 0.04 1.20
C GLY A 54 -10.92 0.22 2.46
N ILE A 55 -10.40 1.43 2.68
CA ILE A 55 -9.58 1.74 3.86
C ILE A 55 -10.29 1.37 5.17
N ASP A 56 -11.62 1.54 5.25
CA ASP A 56 -12.39 1.20 6.46
C ASP A 56 -12.41 -0.30 6.79
N ILE A 57 -12.24 -1.15 5.78
CA ILE A 57 -12.15 -2.61 5.95
C ILE A 57 -10.72 -3.02 6.28
N GLU A 58 -9.76 -2.40 5.60
CA GLU A 58 -8.34 -2.77 5.64
C GLU A 58 -7.53 -2.00 6.70
N GLU A 59 -8.15 -1.06 7.44
CA GLU A 59 -7.47 -0.11 8.34
C GLU A 59 -6.54 -0.79 9.34
N ASN A 60 -7.01 -1.88 9.96
CA ASN A 60 -6.23 -2.62 10.94
C ASN A 60 -4.97 -3.23 10.29
N SER A 61 -5.13 -3.87 9.13
CA SER A 61 -4.03 -4.46 8.38
C SER A 61 -3.00 -3.41 7.95
N VAL A 62 -3.47 -2.27 7.42
CA VAL A 62 -2.62 -1.14 7.03
C VAL A 62 -1.82 -0.64 8.22
N ARG A 63 -2.49 -0.39 9.35
CA ARG A 63 -1.84 0.10 10.58
C ARG A 63 -0.84 -0.91 11.13
N GLU A 64 -1.17 -2.20 11.16
CA GLU A 64 -0.29 -3.26 11.65
C GLU A 64 0.98 -3.37 10.81
N VAL A 65 0.85 -3.36 9.48
CA VAL A 65 2.00 -3.39 8.57
C VAL A 65 2.88 -2.16 8.77
N ILE A 66 2.32 -0.95 8.74
CA ILE A 66 3.07 0.31 8.94
C ILE A 66 3.81 0.30 10.29
N GLY A 67 3.20 -0.23 11.34
CA GLY A 67 3.80 -0.28 12.67
C GLY A 67 4.89 -1.35 12.85
N SER A 68 5.00 -2.30 11.91
CA SER A 68 5.86 -3.49 12.08
C SER A 68 7.08 -3.50 11.17
N VAL A 69 6.96 -3.01 9.93
CA VAL A 69 8.09 -2.96 9.00
C VAL A 69 8.86 -1.65 9.11
N LYS A 70 10.16 -1.69 8.84
CA LYS A 70 11.05 -0.51 8.85
C LYS A 70 11.27 0.08 7.47
N VAL A 71 10.95 -0.64 6.41
CA VAL A 71 10.91 -0.15 5.02
C VAL A 71 9.67 0.72 4.77
N PRO A 72 9.65 1.56 3.72
CA PRO A 72 8.46 2.31 3.36
C PRO A 72 7.28 1.42 2.99
N VAL A 73 6.08 1.91 3.28
CA VAL A 73 4.82 1.25 2.96
C VAL A 73 4.03 2.16 2.02
N GLY A 74 3.71 1.66 0.83
CA GLY A 74 2.79 2.32 -0.07
C GLY A 74 1.47 1.59 -0.18
N VAL A 75 0.53 2.25 -0.86
CA VAL A 75 -0.76 1.66 -1.19
C VAL A 75 -1.10 1.86 -2.65
N TRP A 76 -1.48 0.77 -3.32
CA TRP A 76 -2.13 0.79 -4.62
C TRP A 76 -3.65 0.80 -4.42
N ILE A 77 -4.28 1.86 -4.93
CA ILE A 77 -5.72 2.02 -4.92
C ILE A 77 -6.25 1.68 -6.32
N GLY A 78 -7.19 0.74 -6.36
CA GLY A 78 -7.90 0.34 -7.57
C GLY A 78 -9.01 1.30 -7.97
N ASP A 79 -10.00 0.76 -8.67
CA ASP A 79 -11.06 1.51 -9.33
C ASP A 79 -12.47 1.26 -8.75
N MET A 80 -12.62 0.36 -7.77
CA MET A 80 -13.92 -0.11 -7.31
C MET A 80 -13.98 -0.37 -5.80
N PRO A 81 -14.75 0.42 -5.01
CA PRO A 81 -15.39 1.70 -5.37
C PRO A 81 -14.37 2.85 -5.49
N MET A 82 -14.78 3.99 -6.05
CA MET A 82 -13.99 5.22 -6.00
C MET A 82 -13.79 5.67 -4.54
N VAL A 83 -12.57 6.13 -4.22
CA VAL A 83 -12.24 6.67 -2.90
C VAL A 83 -12.97 7.99 -2.67
N SER A 84 -13.74 8.07 -1.60
CA SER A 84 -14.36 9.32 -1.13
C SER A 84 -13.33 10.27 -0.53
N LYS A 85 -13.71 11.54 -0.32
CA LYS A 85 -12.82 12.52 0.31
C LYS A 85 -12.42 12.11 1.72
N GLU A 86 -13.37 11.60 2.51
CA GLU A 86 -13.13 11.14 3.87
C GLU A 86 -12.19 9.93 3.92
N GLU A 87 -12.36 8.97 3.00
CA GLU A 87 -11.44 7.84 2.87
C GLU A 87 -10.05 8.29 2.40
N TRP A 88 -9.98 9.26 1.49
CA TRP A 88 -8.70 9.85 1.06
C TRP A 88 -7.95 10.45 2.24
N GLU A 89 -8.63 11.25 3.08
CA GLU A 89 -8.06 11.84 4.30
C GLU A 89 -7.55 10.76 5.28
N LYS A 90 -8.28 9.65 5.42
CA LYS A 90 -7.83 8.48 6.22
C LYS A 90 -6.58 7.83 5.62
N ILE A 91 -6.54 7.62 4.30
CA ILE A 91 -5.40 7.00 3.62
C ILE A 91 -4.14 7.85 3.80
N VAL A 92 -4.19 9.14 3.45
CA VAL A 92 -3.01 10.02 3.60
C VAL A 92 -2.63 10.25 5.07
N GLY A 93 -3.60 10.16 5.98
CA GLY A 93 -3.39 10.25 7.43
C GLY A 93 -2.88 8.96 8.08
N SER A 94 -2.92 7.82 7.39
CA SER A 94 -2.54 6.50 7.93
C SER A 94 -1.02 6.35 8.15
N GLY A 95 -0.22 7.19 7.49
CA GLY A 95 1.24 7.13 7.54
C GLY A 95 1.90 6.37 6.39
N VAL A 96 1.14 6.01 5.34
CA VAL A 96 1.73 5.49 4.09
C VAL A 96 2.70 6.51 3.47
N ASP A 97 3.80 6.02 2.90
CA ASP A 97 4.85 6.84 2.31
C ASP A 97 4.54 7.28 0.87
N TYR A 98 3.67 6.53 0.16
CA TYR A 98 3.22 6.88 -1.18
C TYR A 98 1.86 6.22 -1.52
N VAL A 99 1.20 6.79 -2.53
CA VAL A 99 -0.02 6.24 -3.11
C VAL A 99 0.21 6.04 -4.61
N LYS A 100 -0.21 4.88 -5.11
CA LYS A 100 -0.28 4.54 -6.53
C LYS A 100 -1.74 4.40 -6.92
N MET A 101 -2.16 5.10 -7.97
CA MET A 101 -3.52 5.06 -8.49
C MET A 101 -3.53 5.44 -9.97
N LEU A 102 -4.63 5.13 -10.65
CA LEU A 102 -4.86 5.65 -11.99
C LEU A 102 -5.10 7.17 -11.92
N ALA A 103 -4.46 7.93 -12.82
CA ALA A 103 -4.47 9.39 -12.77
C ALA A 103 -5.89 10.01 -12.82
N HIS A 104 -6.84 9.35 -13.51
CA HIS A 104 -8.23 9.80 -13.59
C HIS A 104 -9.08 9.41 -12.37
N HIS A 105 -8.52 8.68 -11.40
CA HIS A 105 -9.13 8.38 -10.11
C HIS A 105 -8.57 9.26 -8.97
N MET A 106 -7.69 10.22 -9.30
CA MET A 106 -7.19 11.17 -8.32
C MET A 106 -8.32 12.12 -7.87
N PRO A 107 -8.50 12.34 -6.56
CA PRO A 107 -9.49 13.27 -6.01
C PRO A 107 -9.31 14.73 -6.48
#